data_AF-W6JY35-F1
#
_entry.id   AF-W6JY35-F1
#
_cell.length_a   1.000
_cell.length_b   1.000
_cell.length_c   1.000
_cell.angle_alpha   90.00
_cell.angle_beta   90.00
_cell.angle_gamma   90.00
#
_symmetry.space_group_name_H-M   'P 1'
#
loop_
_entity.id
_entity.type
_entity.pdbx_description
1 polymer ?
#
loop_
_entity_poly.entity_id
_entity_poly.type
_entity_poly.pdbx_seq_one_letter_code
_entity_poly.pdbx_strand_id
1 'polypeptide(L)'
;MPLVPEASVRPGDPGEVARERSVDGWVLVADGGQPLGWLAVDRVGAQVDIADLALGGTLARQGGPLRAALDAALSSPSGRGVVVGDQGELLGTVRARDVIDVIEGSRGGSGVQDTPAPGVLP
;
A
#
# COMPACT_ATOMS: atom_id res chain seq x y z
N MET A 1 5.40 9.45 -0.75
CA MET A 1 5.55 8.08 -0.22
C MET A 1 5.83 7.17 -1.39
N PRO A 2 6.87 6.32 -1.34
CA PRO A 2 7.18 5.41 -2.44
C PRO A 2 6.05 4.37 -2.59
N LEU A 3 5.59 4.17 -3.82
CA LEU A 3 4.64 3.11 -4.15
C LEU A 3 5.40 1.96 -4.82
N VAL A 4 5.03 0.74 -4.46
CA VAL A 4 5.52 -0.46 -5.12
C VAL A 4 4.46 -0.92 -6.12
N PRO A 5 4.81 -1.19 -7.39
CA PRO A 5 3.90 -1.83 -8.33
C PRO A 5 3.41 -3.16 -7.78
N GLU A 6 2.09 -3.38 -7.79
CA GLU A 6 1.47 -4.59 -7.27
C GLU A 6 0.92 -5.43 -8.42
N ALA A 7 1.28 -6.70 -8.48
CA ALA A 7 0.69 -7.63 -9.43
C ALA A 7 -0.75 -7.94 -9.00
N SER A 8 -1.67 -7.89 -9.96
CA SER A 8 -3.08 -8.23 -9.72
C SER A 8 -3.61 -9.27 -10.70
N VAL A 9 -4.72 -9.89 -10.30
CA VAL A 9 -5.54 -10.78 -11.12
C VAL A 9 -6.97 -10.27 -11.16
N ARG A 10 -7.76 -10.77 -12.10
CA ARG A 10 -9.17 -10.41 -12.27
C ARG A 10 -10.08 -11.54 -11.80
N PRO A 11 -11.32 -11.24 -11.40
CA PRO A 11 -12.36 -12.25 -11.29
C PRO A 11 -12.46 -13.11 -12.55
N GLY A 12 -12.53 -14.42 -12.37
CA GLY A 12 -12.57 -15.40 -13.47
C GLY A 12 -11.21 -15.82 -14.02
N ASP A 13 -10.10 -15.15 -13.66
CA ASP A 13 -8.76 -15.61 -14.03
C ASP A 13 -8.48 -17.02 -13.45
N PRO A 14 -7.67 -17.85 -14.11
CA PRO A 14 -7.28 -19.15 -13.59
C PRO A 14 -6.56 -19.05 -12.24
N GLY A 15 -6.86 -19.96 -11.32
CA GLY A 15 -6.23 -20.00 -9.99
C GLY A 15 -4.73 -20.27 -10.03
N GLU A 16 -4.20 -20.86 -11.11
CA GLU A 16 -2.75 -20.98 -11.34
C GLU A 16 -2.09 -19.60 -11.50
N VAL A 17 -2.71 -18.69 -12.26
CA VAL A 17 -2.21 -17.32 -12.46
C VAL A 17 -2.22 -16.55 -11.14
N ALA A 18 -3.25 -16.74 -10.31
CA ALA A 18 -3.31 -16.18 -8.97
C ALA A 18 -2.14 -16.65 -8.10
N ARG A 19 -1.79 -17.94 -8.13
CA ARG A 19 -0.65 -18.50 -7.39
C ARG A 19 0.68 -17.96 -7.88
N GLU A 20 0.88 -17.91 -9.20
CA GLU A 20 2.11 -17.40 -9.82
C GLU A 20 2.37 -15.92 -9.48
N ARG A 21 1.32 -15.10 -9.42
CA ARG A 21 1.42 -13.66 -9.10
C ARG A 21 1.39 -13.35 -7.62
N SER A 22 1.20 -14.36 -6.77
CA SER A 22 1.12 -14.17 -5.33
C SER A 22 2.45 -13.77 -4.73
N VAL A 23 2.37 -12.98 -3.67
CA VAL A 23 3.52 -12.62 -2.83
C VAL A 23 3.11 -12.90 -1.41
N ASP A 24 3.95 -13.67 -0.70
CA ASP A 24 3.71 -14.09 0.68
C ASP A 24 2.33 -14.78 0.86
N GLY A 25 1.87 -15.51 -0.16
CA GLY A 25 0.59 -16.24 -0.14
C GLY A 25 -0.64 -15.41 -0.49
N TRP A 26 -0.48 -14.14 -0.84
CA TRP A 26 -1.57 -13.23 -1.16
C TRP A 26 -1.41 -12.61 -2.54
N VAL A 27 -2.53 -12.48 -3.26
CA VAL A 27 -2.60 -11.74 -4.52
C VAL A 27 -3.73 -10.70 -4.45
N LEU A 28 -3.50 -9.52 -5.01
CA LEU A 28 -4.54 -8.50 -5.11
C LEU A 28 -5.47 -8.82 -6.28
N VAL A 29 -6.77 -8.80 -6.03
CA VAL A 29 -7.79 -8.93 -7.09
C VAL A 29 -8.29 -7.53 -7.43
N ALA A 30 -8.23 -7.21 -8.72
CA ALA A 30 -8.69 -5.93 -9.25
C ALA A 30 -9.46 -6.15 -10.56
N ASP A 31 -10.52 -5.40 -10.77
CA ASP A 31 -11.28 -5.43 -12.02
C ASP A 31 -11.39 -4.02 -12.62
N GLY A 32 -11.17 -3.90 -13.93
CA GLY A 32 -11.10 -2.59 -14.60
C GLY A 32 -10.07 -1.61 -14.00
N GLY A 33 -9.09 -2.11 -13.23
CA GLY A 33 -8.13 -1.29 -12.49
C GLY A 33 -8.56 -0.90 -11.07
N GLN A 34 -9.78 -1.23 -10.64
CA GLN A 34 -10.24 -0.99 -9.28
C GLN A 34 -9.92 -2.18 -8.36
N PRO A 35 -9.28 -1.97 -7.20
CA PRO A 35 -8.99 -3.04 -6.26
C PRO A 35 -10.29 -3.52 -5.59
N LEU A 36 -10.55 -4.83 -5.66
CA LEU A 36 -11.71 -5.47 -5.05
C LEU A 36 -11.38 -6.07 -3.69
N GLY A 37 -10.17 -6.61 -3.52
CA GLY A 37 -9.75 -7.25 -2.28
C GLY A 37 -8.54 -8.17 -2.46
N TRP A 38 -8.14 -8.82 -1.38
CA TRP A 38 -7.02 -9.75 -1.35
C TRP A 38 -7.52 -11.19 -1.40
N LEU A 39 -6.86 -12.03 -2.21
CA LEU A 39 -7.13 -13.46 -2.27
C LEU A 39 -5.95 -14.22 -1.66
N ALA A 40 -6.25 -15.11 -0.72
CA ALA A 40 -5.30 -16.08 -0.20
C ALA A 40 -5.19 -17.24 -1.21
N VAL A 41 -3.99 -17.51 -1.72
CA VAL A 41 -3.81 -18.48 -2.83
C VAL A 41 -3.86 -19.94 -2.40
N ASP A 42 -3.90 -20.20 -1.09
CA ASP A 42 -4.25 -21.49 -0.52
C ASP A 42 -5.77 -21.76 -0.60
N ARG A 43 -6.59 -20.70 -0.68
CA ARG A 43 -8.05 -20.78 -0.80
C ARG A 43 -8.55 -20.74 -2.24
N VAL A 44 -7.74 -20.29 -3.19
CA VAL A 44 -8.17 -20.17 -4.59
C VAL A 44 -8.48 -21.54 -5.20
N GLY A 45 -9.66 -21.66 -5.81
CA GLY A 45 -10.06 -22.84 -6.57
C GLY A 45 -9.42 -22.90 -7.96
N ALA A 46 -10.19 -23.39 -8.93
CA ALA A 46 -9.79 -23.42 -10.34
C ALA A 46 -9.76 -22.02 -10.96
N GLN A 47 -10.58 -21.10 -10.45
CA GLN A 47 -10.67 -19.70 -10.89
C GLN A 47 -10.77 -18.77 -9.69
N VAL A 48 -10.44 -17.50 -9.92
CA VAL A 48 -10.61 -16.42 -8.95
C VAL A 48 -12.09 -16.07 -8.82
N ASP A 49 -12.65 -16.25 -7.62
CA ASP A 49 -14.01 -15.82 -7.28
C ASP A 49 -13.96 -14.60 -6.34
N ILE A 50 -14.88 -13.65 -6.55
CA ILE A 50 -15.07 -12.48 -5.69
C ILE A 50 -15.54 -12.91 -4.29
N ALA A 51 -16.27 -14.02 -4.20
CA ALA A 51 -16.76 -14.54 -2.92
C ALA A 51 -15.63 -14.94 -1.95
N ASP A 52 -14.43 -15.23 -2.46
CA ASP A 52 -13.29 -15.69 -1.67
C ASP A 52 -12.37 -14.54 -1.19
N LEU A 53 -12.71 -13.28 -1.53
CA LEU A 53 -11.87 -12.14 -1.22
C LEU A 53 -11.94 -11.74 0.25
N ALA A 54 -10.76 -11.55 0.84
CA ALA A 54 -10.58 -10.83 2.09
C ALA A 54 -10.47 -9.33 1.80
N LEU A 55 -11.37 -8.53 2.37
CA LEU A 55 -11.27 -7.08 2.28
C LEU A 55 -10.13 -6.58 3.17
N GLY A 56 -9.18 -5.86 2.60
CA GLY A 56 -8.29 -4.99 3.36
C GLY A 56 -9.07 -3.75 3.75
N GLY A 57 -9.36 -3.58 5.04
CA GLY A 57 -10.41 -2.67 5.53
C GLY A 57 -10.26 -1.19 5.16
N THR A 58 -9.07 -0.74 4.76
CA THR A 58 -8.82 0.66 4.41
C THR A 58 -7.99 0.77 3.13
N LEU A 59 -8.46 1.61 2.20
CA LEU A 59 -7.69 2.07 1.05
C LEU A 59 -7.05 3.44 1.37
N ALA A 60 -5.82 3.66 0.92
CA ALA A 60 -5.18 4.96 1.00
C ALA A 60 -5.26 5.68 -0.35
N ARG A 61 -5.39 7.00 -0.35
CA ARG A 61 -5.34 7.83 -1.56
C ARG A 61 -3.94 8.36 -1.78
N GLN A 62 -3.49 8.41 -3.03
CA GLN A 62 -2.26 9.13 -3.37
C GLN A 62 -2.35 10.60 -2.91
N GLY A 63 -1.27 11.12 -2.31
CA GLY A 63 -1.25 12.47 -1.73
C GLY A 63 -2.05 12.64 -0.43
N GLY A 64 -2.72 11.58 0.04
CA GLY A 64 -3.40 11.57 1.34
C GLY A 64 -2.45 11.53 2.54
N PRO A 65 -2.99 11.59 3.77
CA PRO A 65 -2.18 11.60 4.98
C PRO A 65 -1.45 10.26 5.16
N LEU A 66 -0.18 10.31 5.60
CA LEU A 66 0.64 9.11 5.86
C LEU A 66 -0.02 8.14 6.86
N ARG A 67 -0.81 8.66 7.81
CA ARG A 67 -1.58 7.84 8.73
C ARG A 67 -2.56 6.91 8.02
N ALA A 68 -3.23 7.38 6.96
CA ALA A 68 -4.15 6.54 6.19
C ALA A 68 -3.40 5.44 5.42
N ALA A 69 -2.22 5.76 4.88
CA ALA A 69 -1.36 4.76 4.25
C ALA A 69 -0.87 3.69 5.24
N LEU A 70 -0.51 4.09 6.46
CA LEU A 70 -0.14 3.16 7.52
C LEU A 70 -1.33 2.27 7.93
N ASP A 71 -2.51 2.87 8.13
CA ASP A 71 -3.74 2.14 8.47
C ASP A 71 -4.13 1.11 7.40
N ALA A 72 -4.03 1.49 6.13
CA ALA A 72 -4.22 0.58 5.00
C ALA A 72 -3.23 -0.60 5.02
N ALA A 73 -1.97 -0.37 5.37
CA ALA A 73 -0.97 -1.44 5.45
C ALA A 73 -1.21 -2.37 6.64
N LEU A 74 -1.64 -1.83 7.79
CA LEU A 74 -1.89 -2.60 9.01
C LEU A 74 -3.20 -3.41 8.94
N SER A 75 -4.20 -2.91 8.24
CA SER A 75 -5.48 -3.60 8.03
C SER A 75 -5.45 -4.63 6.90
N SER A 76 -4.40 -4.61 6.06
CA SER A 76 -4.25 -5.53 4.94
C SER A 76 -3.78 -6.91 5.42
N PRO A 77 -4.47 -8.00 5.03
CA PRO A 77 -4.04 -9.35 5.39
C PRO A 77 -2.69 -9.73 4.77
N SER A 78 -2.30 -9.08 3.67
CA SER A 78 -1.01 -9.26 3.02
C SER A 78 0.11 -8.38 3.61
N GLY A 79 -0.21 -7.52 4.59
CA GLY A 79 0.68 -6.50 5.13
C GLY A 79 1.05 -5.38 4.15
N ARG A 80 0.37 -5.33 2.99
CA ARG A 80 0.56 -4.33 1.93
C ARG A 80 -0.71 -3.52 1.77
N GLY A 81 -0.64 -2.22 2.08
CA GLY A 81 -1.75 -1.29 1.98
C GLY A 81 -1.96 -0.86 0.54
N VAL A 82 -3.20 -0.90 0.06
CA VAL A 82 -3.53 -0.51 -1.32
C VAL A 82 -3.61 1.01 -1.40
N VAL A 83 -2.94 1.58 -2.41
CA VAL A 83 -2.99 3.00 -2.73
C VAL A 83 -3.71 3.19 -4.05
N VAL A 84 -4.76 4.02 -4.02
CA VAL A 84 -5.58 4.36 -5.17
C VAL A 84 -5.41 5.82 -5.57
N GLY A 85 -5.70 6.09 -6.84
CA GLY A 85 -5.78 7.44 -7.37
C GLY A 85 -7.13 8.09 -7.11
N ASP A 86 -7.43 9.13 -7.87
CA ASP A 86 -8.60 9.98 -7.62
C ASP A 86 -9.92 9.32 -8.03
N GLN A 87 -9.86 8.34 -8.94
CA GLN A 87 -10.99 7.61 -9.48
C GLN A 87 -11.09 6.21 -8.86
N GLY A 88 -10.31 5.92 -7.81
CA GLY A 88 -10.28 4.64 -7.11
C GLY A 88 -9.47 3.56 -7.84
N GLU A 89 -8.73 3.92 -8.89
CA GLU A 89 -7.86 3.03 -9.63
C GLU A 89 -6.60 2.69 -8.81
N LEU A 90 -6.17 1.44 -8.89
CA LEU A 90 -4.96 0.95 -8.25
C LEU A 90 -3.73 1.64 -8.84
N LEU A 91 -2.98 2.33 -7.99
CA LEU A 91 -1.69 2.91 -8.34
C LEU A 91 -0.52 2.07 -7.83
N GLY A 92 -0.74 1.30 -6.76
CA GLY A 92 0.25 0.38 -6.20
C GLY A 92 -0.04 0.05 -4.75
N THR A 93 0.96 -0.48 -4.06
CA THR A 93 0.89 -0.78 -2.64
C THR A 93 2.01 -0.14 -1.84
N VAL A 94 1.84 -0.12 -0.52
CA VAL A 94 2.84 0.36 0.44
C VAL A 94 2.95 -0.58 1.63
N ARG A 95 4.15 -0.76 2.18
CA ARG A 95 4.34 -1.49 3.45
C ARG A 95 4.39 -0.52 4.62
N ALA A 96 3.96 -0.97 5.79
CA ALA A 96 3.96 -0.16 7.02
C ALA A 96 5.34 0.45 7.33
N ARG A 97 6.41 -0.33 7.13
CA ARG A 97 7.81 0.13 7.32
C ARG A 97 8.16 1.34 6.46
N ASP A 98 7.74 1.34 5.18
CA ASP A 98 8.07 2.41 4.25
C ASP A 98 7.37 3.71 4.65
N VAL A 99 6.17 3.61 5.24
CA VAL A 99 5.45 4.76 5.79
C VAL A 99 6.15 5.32 7.03
N ILE A 100 6.57 4.43 7.94
CA ILE A 100 7.29 4.82 9.17
C ILE A 100 8.60 5.51 8.81
N ASP A 101 9.37 4.97 7.86
CA ASP A 101 10.63 5.58 7.41
C ASP A 101 10.44 7.00 6.89
N VAL A 102 9.36 7.26 6.13
CA VAL A 102 9.02 8.62 5.65
C VAL A 102 8.64 9.56 6.81
N ILE A 103 7.87 9.06 7.79
CA ILE A 103 7.46 9.84 8.96
C ILE A 103 8.70 10.26 9.77
N GLU A 104 9.61 9.33 10.05
CA GLU A 104 10.82 9.59 10.83
C GLU A 104 11.82 10.48 10.07
N GLY A 105 11.95 10.29 8.75
CA GLY A 105 12.74 11.18 7.90
C GLY A 105 12.24 12.62 7.91
N SER A 106 10.92 12.84 8.04
CA SER A 106 10.33 14.18 8.14
C SER A 106 10.61 14.85 9.48
N ARG A 107 10.75 14.08 10.57
CA ARG A 107 11.12 14.59 11.90
C ARG A 107 12.59 15.01 11.98
N GLY A 108 13.48 14.28 11.31
CA GLY A 108 14.92 14.60 11.26
C GLY A 108 15.27 15.87 10.47
N GLY A 109 14.36 16.38 9.64
CA GLY A 109 14.57 17.59 8.82
C GLY A 109 14.23 18.92 9.50
N SER A 110 13.70 18.90 10.73
CA SER A 110 13.37 20.10 11.52
C SER A 110 14.19 20.13 12.81
N GLY A 111 15.50 20.33 12.69
CA GLY A 111 16.40 20.46 13.83
C GLY A 111 17.69 21.20 13.49
N VAL A 112 17.76 22.46 13.97
CA VAL A 112 18.93 23.35 14.07
C VAL A 112 19.41 24.05 12.78
N GLN A 113 18.77 25.18 12.48
CA GLN A 113 19.51 26.37 12.01
C GLN A 113 19.89 27.17 13.26
N ASP A 114 21.03 26.85 13.86
CA ASP A 114 21.64 27.73 14.85
C ASP A 114 22.09 28.99 14.10
N THR A 115 21.40 30.10 14.35
CA THR A 115 21.78 31.41 13.81
C THR A 115 22.70 32.06 14.83
N PRO A 116 24.03 32.15 14.60
CA PRO A 116 24.85 32.99 15.44
C PRO A 116 24.68 34.44 14.95
N ALA A 117 24.05 35.28 15.77
CA ALA A 117 24.22 36.73 15.71
C ALA A 117 24.24 37.29 17.14
N PRO A 118 24.89 38.43 17.43
CA PRO A 118 25.89 39.17 16.67
C PRO A 118 27.21 39.35 17.45
N GLY A 119 28.36 39.33 16.77
CA GLY A 119 29.63 39.77 17.35
C GLY A 119 29.73 41.30 17.33
N VAL A 120 29.46 41.93 18.46
CA VAL A 120 29.61 43.38 18.69
C VAL A 120 30.90 43.64 19.48
N LEU A 121 31.74 44.54 18.91
CA LEU A 121 32.76 45.43 19.52
C LEU A 121 34.10 44.82 20.01
N PRO A 122 35.19 45.63 20.11
CA PRO A 122 35.28 47.10 20.15
C PRO A 122 35.75 47.81 18.87
#